data_AF-A0A7M4F3M7-F1
#
_entry.id   AF-A0A7M4F3M7-F1
#
_cell.length_a   1.000
_cell.length_b   1.000
_cell.length_c   1.000
_cell.angle_alpha   90.00
_cell.angle_beta   90.00
_cell.angle_gamma   90.00
#
_symmetry.space_group_name_H-M   'P 1'
#
loop_
_entity.id
_entity.type
_entity.pdbx_description
1 polymer ?
#
loop_
_entity_poly.entity_id
_entity_poly.type
_entity_poly.pdbx_seq_one_letter_code
_entity_poly.pdbx_strand_id
1 'polypeptide(L)' 'MIEVVCNDRLGKKVRVKCNTEDSIRDLKKLIAAQTGTHEIHDGMNLELYYQ' A
#
# COMPACT_ATOMS: atom_id res chain seq x y z
N MET A 1 9.99 7.28 8.41
CA MET A 1 9.39 5.99 7.99
C MET A 1 7.99 5.97 8.54
N ILE A 2 6.99 5.96 7.66
CA ILE A 2 5.57 5.96 7.97
C ILE A 2 4.98 4.59 7.66
N GLU A 3 3.80 4.31 8.21
CA GLU A 3 3.07 3.09 7.91
C GLU A 3 1.74 3.40 7.23
N VAL A 4 1.46 2.69 6.15
CA VAL A 4 0.24 2.84 5.36
C VAL A 4 -0.55 1.54 5.41
N VAL A 5 -1.84 1.64 5.67
CA VAL A 5 -2.75 0.48 5.66
C VAL A 5 -3.52 0.47 4.35
N CYS A 6 -3.36 -0.61 3.60
CA CYS A 6 -4.02 -0.83 2.32
C CYS A 6 -5.18 -1.82 2.54
N ASN A 7 -6.40 -1.38 2.24
CA ASN A 7 -7.61 -2.19 2.35
C ASN A 7 -8.07 -2.58 0.94
N ASP A 8 -8.18 -3.87 0.67
CA ASP A 8 -8.77 -4.38 -0.57
C ASP A 8 -10.31 -4.47 -0.46
N ARG A 9 -11.01 -4.54 -1.60
CA ARG A 9 -12.47 -4.66 -1.71
C ARG A 9 -13.02 -5.92 -1.03
N LEU A 10 -12.18 -6.95 -0.87
CA LEU A 10 -12.52 -8.18 -0.15
C LEU A 10 -12.26 -8.10 1.36
N GLY A 11 -11.82 -6.94 1.89
CA GLY A 11 -11.56 -6.72 3.32
C GLY A 11 -10.17 -7.17 3.78
N LYS A 12 -9.29 -7.59 2.87
CA LYS A 12 -7.88 -7.88 3.19
C LYS A 12 -7.14 -6.60 3.54
N LYS A 13 -6.47 -6.57 4.69
CA LYS A 13 -5.65 -5.45 5.16
C LYS A 13 -4.16 -5.76 5.04
N VAL A 14 -3.39 -4.86 4.44
CA VAL A 14 -1.93 -4.97 4.28
C VAL A 14 -1.27 -3.74 4.87
N ARG A 15 -0.24 -3.92 5.69
CA ARG A 15 0.51 -2.83 6.34
C ARG A 15 1.84 -2.67 5.62
N VAL A 16 2.06 -1.52 5.01
CA VAL A 16 3.28 -1.22 4.24
C VAL A 16 4.04 -0.10 4.93
N LYS A 17 5.34 -0.33 5.16
CA LYS A 17 6.25 0.72 5.64
C LYS A 17 6.88 1.40 4.44
N CYS A 18 6.79 2.73 4.39
CA CYS A 18 7.42 3.54 3.36
C CYS A 18 8.07 4.78 3.97
N ASN A 19 8.86 5.48 3.17
CA ASN A 19 9.45 6.76 3.52
C ASN A 19 8.55 7.90 3.04
N THR A 20 8.69 9.07 3.67
CA THR A 20 7.96 10.29 3.28
C THR A 20 8.39 10.84 1.93
N GLU A 21 9.55 10.40 1.42
CA GLU A 21 10.10 10.78 0.12
C GLU A 21 9.68 9.82 -1.01
N ASP A 22 9.10 8.65 -0.68
CA ASP A 22 8.70 7.67 -1.68
C ASP A 22 7.53 8.20 -2.51
N SER A 23 7.59 8.01 -3.83
CA SER A 23 6.49 8.38 -4.71
C SER A 23 5.31 7.39 -4.57
N ILE A 24 4.11 7.82 -4.99
CA ILE A 24 2.94 6.93 -5.08
C ILE A 24 3.27 5.69 -5.92
N ARG A 25 4.10 5.81 -6.96
CA ARG A 25 4.50 4.67 -7.81
C ARG A 25 5.32 3.66 -7.01
N ASP A 26 6.21 4.11 -6.14
CA ASP A 26 7.06 3.21 -5.35
C ASP A 26 6.27 2.57 -4.21
N LEU A 27 5.37 3.32 -3.57
CA LEU A 27 4.38 2.74 -2.67
C LEU A 27 3.56 1.65 -3.36
N LYS A 28 3.14 1.88 -4.61
CA LYS A 28 2.40 0.87 -5.38
C LYS A 28 3.23 -0.40 -5.62
N LYS A 29 4.53 -0.27 -5.91
CA LYS A 29 5.42 -1.43 -6.06
C LYS A 29 5.60 -2.20 -4.75
N LEU A 30 5.73 -1.50 -3.62
CA LEU A 30 5.89 -2.13 -2.30
C LEU A 30 4.67 -2.97 -1.91
N ILE A 31 3.46 -2.44 -2.14
CA ILE A 31 2.22 -3.19 -1.90
C ILE A 31 2.18 -4.40 -2.83
N ALA A 32 2.44 -4.22 -4.13
CA ALA A 32 2.44 -5.29 -5.12
C ALA A 32 3.40 -6.45 -4.75
N ALA A 33 4.59 -6.10 -4.25
CA ALA A 33 5.58 -7.07 -3.76
C ALA A 33 5.09 -7.87 -2.54
N GLN A 34 4.36 -7.24 -1.61
CA GLN A 34 3.80 -7.93 -0.44
C GLN A 34 2.54 -8.74 -0.75
N THR A 35 1.74 -8.33 -1.73
CA THR A 35 0.50 -9.01 -2.11
C THR A 35 0.71 -10.09 -3.17
N GLY A 36 1.89 -10.14 -3.81
CA GLY A 36 2.19 -11.10 -4.89
C GLY A 36 1.45 -10.78 -6.18
N THR A 37 1.09 -9.51 -6.41
CA THR A 37 0.34 -9.05 -7.58
C THR A 37 1.28 -8.31 -8.54
N HIS A 38 1.05 -8.43 -9.84
CA HIS A 38 1.92 -7.77 -10.84
C HIS A 38 1.76 -6.24 -10.84
N GLU A 39 0.54 -5.73 -10.67
CA GLU A 39 0.23 -4.30 -10.58
C GLU A 39 -1.01 -4.10 -9.70
N ILE A 40 -1.05 -3.02 -8.91
CA ILE A 40 -2.26 -2.72 -8.12
C ILE A 40 -3.29 -2.07 -9.05
N HIS A 41 -4.41 -2.74 -9.26
CA HIS A 41 -5.57 -2.20 -9.97
C HIS A 41 -6.34 -1.20 -9.08
N ASP A 42 -7.15 -0.33 -9.69
CA ASP A 42 -7.98 0.77 -9.15
C ASP A 42 -9.01 0.38 -8.04
N GLY A 43 -8.77 -0.68 -7.28
CA GLY A 43 -9.65 -1.19 -6.24
C GLY A 43 -9.16 -1.10 -4.81
N MET A 44 -7.86 -0.86 -4.56
CA MET A 44 -7.34 -0.75 -3.19
C MET A 44 -7.50 0.66 -2.64
N ASN A 45 -8.13 0.75 -1.48
CA ASN A 45 -8.21 2.01 -0.74
C ASN A 45 -6.98 2.14 0.16
N LEU A 46 -6.31 3.30 0.09
CA LEU A 46 -5.13 3.61 0.89
C LEU A 46 -5.55 4.49 2.06
N GLU A 47 -5.42 3.98 3.27
CA GLU A 47 -5.62 4.75 4.49
C GLU A 47 -4.26 5.05 5.11
N LEU A 48 -3.93 6.34 5.20
CA LEU A 48 -2.73 6.84 5.87
C LEU A 48 -3.00 6.89 7.37
N TYR A 49 -2.30 6.06 8.14
CA TYR A 49 -2.26 6.18 9.60
C TYR A 49 -0.93 6.81 9.98
N TYR A 50 -0.97 8.07 10.41
CA TYR A 50 0.17 8.65 11.12
C TYR A 50 0.19 8.05 12.52
N GLN A 51 1.21 7.23 12.80
CA GLN A 51 1.52 6.74 14.13
C GLN A 51 2.89 7.25 14.56
#